data_AF-A0A543Q3A1-F1
#
_entry.id   AF-A0A543Q3A1-F1
#
_cell.length_a   1.000
_cell.length_b   1.000
_cell.length_c   1.000
_cell.angle_alpha   90.00
_cell.angle_beta   90.00
_cell.angle_gamma   90.00
#
_symmetry.space_group_name_H-M   'P 1'
#
loop_
_entity.id
_entity.type
_entity.pdbx_description
1 polymer ?
#
loop_
_entity_poly.entity_id
_entity_poly.type
_entity_poly.pdbx_seq_one_letter_code
_entity_poly.pdbx_strand_id
1 'polypeptide(L)'
;MNIYIITTAGFPNYGDELLLETWLEHIVKKYPKAVIWVDCHSPGMVSAMFSDNFRKVRFTDFVWRVMWDCPFHSSSESMVYGLGAWTTHQVTWKRFHHAARHIQQADVVHIIGAGFINNIWPRHLAILGIVRAAPYLKKM
;
A
#
# COMPACT_ATOMS: atom_id res chain seq x y z
N MET A 1 -12.46 11.39 -5.87
CA MET A 1 -11.73 10.18 -6.29
C MET A 1 -10.68 9.90 -5.23
N ASN A 2 -10.73 8.71 -4.65
CA ASN A 2 -9.81 8.25 -3.62
C ASN A 2 -8.83 7.26 -4.26
N ILE A 3 -7.55 7.57 -4.22
CA ILE A 3 -6.49 6.75 -4.82
C ILE A 3 -5.60 6.24 -3.68
N TYR A 4 -5.36 4.93 -3.68
CA TYR A 4 -4.48 4.27 -2.74
C TYR A 4 -3.31 3.64 -3.51
N ILE A 5 -2.12 4.16 -3.29
CA ILE A 5 -0.90 3.73 -3.97
C ILE A 5 -0.14 2.81 -3.03
N ILE A 6 0.39 1.70 -3.54
CA ILE A 6 1.30 0.81 -2.82
C ILE A 6 2.62 0.77 -3.58
N THR A 7 3.72 1.00 -2.88
CA THR A 7 5.06 1.08 -3.49
C THR A 7 6.14 0.62 -2.51
N THR A 8 7.30 0.24 -3.04
CA THR A 8 8.53 -0.03 -2.30
C THR A 8 9.34 1.23 -1.99
N ALA A 9 8.88 2.43 -2.34
CA ALA A 9 9.51 3.67 -1.88
C ALA A 9 9.78 3.61 -0.36
N GLY A 10 10.98 4.01 0.06
CA GLY A 10 11.45 3.81 1.41
C GLY A 10 12.34 2.58 1.63
N PHE A 11 12.56 1.74 0.62
CA PHE A 11 13.62 0.73 0.60
C PHE A 11 14.95 1.31 0.09
N PRO A 12 16.10 0.67 0.34
CA PRO A 12 17.40 1.22 -0.02
C PRO A 12 17.64 1.12 -1.52
N ASN A 13 17.09 2.07 -2.31
CA ASN A 13 17.40 2.44 -3.70
C ASN A 13 16.46 3.59 -4.13
N TYR A 14 16.96 4.68 -4.70
CA TYR A 14 16.15 5.86 -5.10
C TYR A 14 15.22 5.64 -6.32
N GLY A 15 15.11 4.41 -6.82
CA GLY A 15 14.37 4.12 -8.05
C GLY A 15 12.86 4.24 -7.87
N ASP A 16 12.34 3.70 -6.76
CA ASP A 16 10.89 3.67 -6.51
C ASP A 16 10.34 5.02 -6.07
N GLU A 17 11.17 5.87 -5.46
CA GLU A 17 10.86 7.26 -5.16
C GLU A 17 10.65 8.06 -6.44
N LEU A 18 11.52 7.92 -7.44
CA LEU A 18 11.36 8.58 -8.75
C LEU A 18 10.10 8.10 -9.49
N LEU A 19 9.81 6.80 -9.44
CA LEU A 19 8.57 6.26 -10.00
C LEU A 19 7.35 6.83 -9.28
N LEU A 20 7.37 6.86 -7.95
CA LEU A 20 6.30 7.42 -7.14
C LEU A 20 6.09 8.91 -7.47
N GLU A 21 7.17 9.71 -7.51
CA GLU A 21 7.12 11.14 -7.81
C GLU A 21 6.45 11.39 -9.16
N THR A 22 6.91 10.71 -10.21
CA THR A 22 6.37 10.82 -11.57
C THR A 22 4.86 10.54 -11.60
N TRP A 23 4.41 9.51 -10.86
CA TRP A 23 2.99 9.20 -10.75
C TRP A 23 2.21 10.25 -9.95
N LEU A 24 2.76 10.74 -8.83
CA LEU A 24 2.12 11.77 -8.02
C LEU A 24 1.96 13.08 -8.81
N GLU A 25 2.97 13.51 -9.57
CA GLU A 25 2.89 14.67 -10.46
C GLU A 25 1.76 14.52 -11.48
N HIS A 26 1.71 13.36 -12.16
CA HIS A 26 0.68 13.07 -13.14
C HIS A 26 -0.73 13.10 -12.52
N ILE A 27 -0.89 12.45 -11.37
CA ILE A 27 -2.18 12.33 -10.68
C ILE A 27 -2.63 13.69 -10.17
N VAL A 28 -1.78 14.47 -9.51
CA VAL A 28 -2.13 15.79 -8.97
C VAL A 28 -2.50 16.75 -10.10
N LYS A 29 -1.78 16.70 -11.23
CA LYS A 29 -2.10 17.52 -12.41
C LYS A 29 -3.46 17.15 -13.02
N LYS A 30 -3.75 15.85 -13.16
CA LYS A 30 -4.96 15.36 -13.82
C LYS A 30 -6.20 15.35 -12.91
N TYR A 31 -6.00 15.12 -11.61
CA TYR A 31 -7.04 14.98 -10.59
C TYR A 31 -6.69 15.82 -9.35
N PRO A 32 -6.71 17.17 -9.44
CA PRO A 32 -6.25 18.06 -8.37
C PRO A 32 -7.06 17.99 -7.06
N LYS A 33 -8.25 17.37 -7.11
CA LYS A 33 -9.12 17.12 -5.95
C LYS A 33 -9.04 15.68 -5.44
N ALA A 34 -8.15 14.85 -5.98
CA ALA A 34 -8.00 13.47 -5.52
C ALA A 34 -7.49 13.44 -4.06
N VAL A 35 -8.01 12.49 -3.29
CA VAL A 35 -7.46 12.13 -1.98
C VAL A 35 -6.50 10.98 -2.22
N ILE A 36 -5.22 11.19 -1.92
CA ILE A 36 -4.14 10.24 -2.24
C ILE A 36 -3.53 9.74 -0.94
N TRP A 37 -3.51 8.41 -0.79
CA TRP A 37 -2.74 7.71 0.23
C TRP A 37 -1.64 6.89 -0.44
N VAL A 38 -0.46 6.91 0.13
CA VAL A 38 0.69 6.12 -0.28
C VAL A 38 1.05 5.18 0.87
N ASP A 39 0.94 3.88 0.62
CA ASP A 39 1.38 2.81 1.51
C ASP A 39 2.75 2.32 1.06
N CYS A 40 3.74 2.55 1.91
CA CYS A 40 5.15 2.38 1.57
C CYS A 40 5.95 1.86 2.78
N HIS A 41 7.14 1.35 2.51
CA HIS A 41 7.98 0.70 3.50
C HIS A 41 8.32 1.62 4.69
N SER A 42 8.67 2.88 4.40
CA SER A 42 9.17 3.84 5.39
C SER A 42 8.47 5.19 5.24
N PRO A 43 7.21 5.31 5.69
CA PRO A 43 6.36 6.48 5.41
C PRO A 43 6.90 7.77 6.01
N GLY A 44 7.61 7.73 7.14
CA GLY A 44 8.21 8.93 7.73
C GLY A 44 9.28 9.56 6.81
N MET A 45 10.16 8.73 6.25
CA MET A 45 11.22 9.20 5.36
C MET A 45 10.64 9.66 4.01
N VAL A 46 9.78 8.85 3.41
CA VAL A 46 9.13 9.16 2.12
C VAL A 46 8.28 10.43 2.24
N SER A 47 7.53 10.58 3.33
CA SER A 47 6.74 11.81 3.57
C SER A 47 7.62 13.04 3.74
N ALA A 48 8.78 12.93 4.40
CA ALA A 48 9.70 14.07 4.54
C ALA A 48 10.24 14.51 3.18
N MET A 49 10.69 13.54 2.36
CA MET A 49 11.19 13.77 1.01
C MET A 49 10.17 14.48 0.11
N PHE A 50 8.90 14.09 0.17
CA PHE A 50 7.85 14.62 -0.69
C PHE A 50 7.06 15.79 -0.09
N SER A 51 7.39 16.22 1.13
CA SER A 51 6.58 17.16 1.90
C SER A 51 6.39 18.53 1.23
N ASP A 52 7.40 19.03 0.52
CA ASP A 52 7.34 20.34 -0.15
C ASP A 52 6.48 20.30 -1.41
N ASN A 53 6.61 19.25 -2.21
CA ASN A 53 5.95 19.10 -3.51
C ASN A 53 4.52 18.53 -3.39
N PHE A 54 4.24 17.71 -2.37
CA PHE A 54 3.01 16.92 -2.28
C PHE A 54 2.30 17.02 -0.93
N ARG A 55 2.07 18.25 -0.44
CA ARG A 55 1.47 18.56 0.88
C ARG A 55 0.13 17.88 1.21
N LYS A 56 -0.63 17.45 0.20
CA LYS A 56 -1.95 16.82 0.38
C LYS A 56 -1.91 15.28 0.33
N VAL A 57 -0.76 14.70 -0.01
CA VAL A 57 -0.56 13.25 -0.05
C VAL A 57 -0.27 12.76 1.36
N ARG A 58 -0.91 11.65 1.74
CA ARG A 58 -0.74 11.04 3.06
C ARG A 58 0.02 9.73 2.92
N PHE A 59 0.90 9.46 3.88
CA PHE A 59 1.78 8.30 3.85
C PHE A 59 1.48 7.36 5.02
N THR A 60 1.53 6.05 4.77
CA THR A 60 1.31 4.99 5.75
C THR A 60 2.13 3.75 5.36
N ASP A 61 2.11 2.72 6.20
CA ASP A 61 2.78 1.43 6.01
C ASP A 61 1.84 0.26 6.36
N PHE A 62 0.52 0.45 6.30
CA PHE A 62 -0.45 -0.54 6.76
C PHE A 62 -0.32 -1.88 6.02
N VAL A 63 -0.31 -1.85 4.69
CA VAL A 63 -0.20 -3.05 3.85
C VAL A 63 1.15 -3.74 4.10
N TRP A 64 2.22 -2.95 4.25
CA TRP A 64 3.55 -3.46 4.60
C TRP A 64 3.59 -4.13 5.98
N ARG A 65 2.92 -3.54 6.99
CA ARG A 65 2.80 -4.13 8.34
C ARG A 65 2.11 -5.48 8.30
N VAL A 66 0.96 -5.57 7.63
CA VAL A 66 0.25 -6.85 7.48
C VAL A 66 1.12 -7.87 6.77
N MET A 67 1.81 -7.47 5.70
CA MET A 67 2.73 -8.37 4.99
C MET A 67 3.87 -8.86 5.90
N TRP A 68 4.47 -8.00 6.71
CA TRP A 68 5.55 -8.40 7.62
C TRP A 68 5.11 -9.35 8.71
N ASP A 69 3.88 -9.24 9.17
CA ASP A 69 3.30 -10.17 10.13
C ASP A 69 2.96 -11.53 9.51
N CYS A 70 3.03 -11.66 8.18
CA CYS A 70 2.80 -12.93 7.50
C CYS A 70 3.86 -13.96 7.94
N PRO A 71 3.45 -15.07 8.59
CA PRO A 71 4.38 -16.06 9.12
C PRO A 71 4.88 -17.04 8.04
N PHE A 72 4.27 -17.00 6.85
CA PHE A 72 4.51 -18.00 5.82
C PHE A 72 5.69 -17.62 4.92
N HIS A 73 6.35 -18.65 4.41
CA HIS A 73 7.49 -18.50 3.49
C HIS A 73 7.17 -19.03 2.08
N SER A 74 5.93 -19.44 1.83
CA SER A 74 5.45 -19.77 0.49
C SER A 74 4.59 -18.65 -0.09
N SER A 75 4.67 -18.47 -1.40
CA SER A 75 3.91 -17.44 -2.12
C SER A 75 2.41 -17.66 -2.02
N SER A 76 1.96 -18.90 -2.14
CA SER A 76 0.55 -19.27 -2.09
C SER A 76 -0.05 -19.06 -0.70
N GLU A 77 0.63 -19.50 0.37
CA GLU A 77 0.14 -19.28 1.74
C GLU A 77 0.16 -17.79 2.10
N SER A 78 1.17 -17.05 1.64
CA SER A 78 1.23 -15.59 1.84
C SER A 78 0.06 -14.88 1.17
N MET A 79 -0.30 -15.27 -0.07
CA MET A 79 -1.48 -14.76 -0.76
C MET A 79 -2.77 -15.04 0.04
N VAL A 80 -2.95 -16.28 0.52
CA VAL A 80 -4.12 -16.68 1.33
C VAL A 80 -4.18 -15.90 2.64
N TYR A 81 -3.05 -15.71 3.31
CA TYR A 81 -2.95 -14.88 4.50
C TYR A 81 -3.40 -13.44 4.22
N GLY A 82 -2.94 -12.84 3.11
CA GLY A 82 -3.35 -11.50 2.69
C GLY A 82 -4.86 -11.39 2.40
N LEU A 83 -5.45 -12.41 1.78
CA LEU A 83 -6.91 -12.48 1.56
C LEU A 83 -7.67 -12.50 2.91
N GLY A 84 -7.14 -13.25 3.89
CA GLY A 84 -7.68 -13.35 5.24
C GLY A 84 -7.42 -12.13 6.12
N ALA A 85 -6.59 -11.18 5.70
CA ALA A 85 -6.21 -10.02 6.51
C ALA A 85 -7.45 -9.26 7.00
N TRP A 86 -8.48 -9.12 6.16
CA TRP A 86 -9.68 -8.34 6.45
C TRP A 86 -10.64 -9.00 7.44
N THR A 87 -10.65 -10.33 7.54
CA THR A 87 -11.63 -11.09 8.33
C THR A 87 -11.07 -11.59 9.65
N THR A 88 -9.75 -11.79 9.72
CA THR A 88 -9.09 -12.49 10.84
C THR A 88 -8.76 -11.61 12.05
N HIS A 89 -9.10 -10.31 12.03
CA HIS A 89 -8.93 -9.38 13.17
C HIS A 89 -7.57 -9.47 13.88
N GLN A 90 -6.50 -9.73 13.12
CA GLN A 90 -5.16 -9.87 13.70
C GLN A 90 -4.73 -8.59 14.41
N VAL A 91 -3.86 -8.70 15.41
CA VAL A 91 -3.50 -7.62 16.36
C VAL A 91 -3.14 -6.29 15.64
N THR A 92 -2.48 -6.38 14.51
CA THR A 92 -2.06 -5.27 13.62
C THR A 92 -3.23 -4.43 13.15
N TRP A 93 -4.36 -5.06 12.85
CA TRP A 93 -5.55 -4.40 12.34
C TRP A 93 -6.18 -3.39 13.29
N LYS A 94 -6.19 -3.69 14.60
CA LYS A 94 -6.76 -2.77 15.60
C LYS A 94 -5.98 -1.47 15.67
N ARG A 95 -4.65 -1.56 15.56
CA ARG A 95 -3.75 -0.39 15.59
C ARG A 95 -3.88 0.47 14.34
N PHE A 96 -4.11 -0.14 13.18
CA PHE A 96 -4.10 0.55 11.88
C PHE A 96 -5.49 0.71 11.25
N HIS A 97 -6.57 0.52 12.01
CA HIS A 97 -7.95 0.57 11.50
C HIS A 97 -8.26 1.84 10.69
N HIS A 98 -7.68 2.98 11.07
CA HIS A 98 -7.86 4.24 10.36
C HIS A 98 -7.20 4.22 8.97
N ALA A 99 -5.98 3.69 8.85
CA ALA A 99 -5.29 3.54 7.57
C ALA A 99 -5.98 2.50 6.68
N ALA A 100 -6.44 1.39 7.27
CA ALA A 100 -7.15 0.32 6.57
C ALA A 100 -8.45 0.78 5.90
N ARG A 101 -9.18 1.71 6.52
CA ARG A 101 -10.39 2.31 5.92
C ARG A 101 -10.11 2.99 4.58
N HIS A 102 -8.93 3.57 4.40
CA HIS A 102 -8.62 4.33 3.18
C HIS A 102 -8.42 3.44 1.96
N ILE A 103 -7.80 2.27 2.11
CA ILE A 103 -7.71 1.30 1.00
C ILE A 103 -9.07 0.66 0.72
N GLN A 104 -9.90 0.39 1.74
CA GLN A 104 -11.27 -0.09 1.53
C GLN A 104 -12.10 0.95 0.78
N GLN A 105 -11.98 2.22 1.14
CA GLN A 105 -12.72 3.35 0.54
C GLN A 105 -12.13 3.83 -0.79
N ALA A 106 -10.99 3.30 -1.23
CA ALA A 106 -10.32 3.71 -2.46
C ALA A 106 -11.15 3.36 -3.69
N ASP A 107 -11.27 4.30 -4.62
CA ASP A 107 -11.86 4.06 -5.94
C ASP A 107 -10.85 3.33 -6.84
N VAL A 108 -9.56 3.57 -6.62
CA VAL A 108 -8.44 2.94 -7.31
C VAL A 108 -7.39 2.52 -6.29
N VAL A 109 -6.96 1.25 -6.36
CA VAL A 109 -5.75 0.77 -5.68
C VAL A 109 -4.70 0.50 -6.75
N HIS A 110 -3.54 1.15 -6.65
CA HIS A 110 -2.48 1.11 -7.67
C HIS A 110 -1.17 0.62 -7.04
N ILE A 111 -0.64 -0.50 -7.52
CA ILE A 111 0.69 -0.98 -7.13
C ILE A 111 1.72 -0.44 -8.13
N ILE A 112 2.65 0.38 -7.67
CA ILE A 112 3.73 0.95 -8.49
C ILE A 112 5.02 0.16 -8.23
N GLY A 113 5.81 -0.06 -9.28
CA GLY A 113 7.13 -0.70 -9.12
C GLY A 113 7.04 -2.16 -8.68
N ALA A 114 6.11 -2.95 -9.22
CA ALA A 114 5.78 -4.31 -8.76
C ALA A 114 6.89 -5.37 -8.92
N GLY A 115 8.15 -4.98 -9.14
CA GLY A 115 9.30 -5.88 -9.17
C GLY A 115 9.50 -6.64 -7.85
N PHE A 116 8.97 -6.13 -6.73
CA PHE A 116 8.97 -6.81 -5.43
C PHE A 116 7.94 -7.94 -5.30
N ILE A 117 7.02 -8.10 -6.25
CA ILE A 117 6.02 -9.17 -6.26
C ILE A 117 6.59 -10.36 -7.04
N ASN A 118 7.28 -11.27 -6.35
CA ASN A 118 7.90 -12.45 -6.96
C ASN A 118 8.19 -13.55 -5.92
N ASN A 119 8.75 -14.68 -6.36
CA ASN A 119 9.09 -15.81 -5.50
C ASN A 119 10.43 -15.68 -4.75
N ILE A 120 11.25 -14.66 -5.03
CA ILE A 120 12.43 -14.33 -4.21
C ILE A 120 11.98 -13.77 -2.86
N TRP A 121 10.85 -13.05 -2.83
CA TRP A 121 10.22 -12.54 -1.62
C TRP A 121 8.78 -13.06 -1.46
N PRO A 122 8.60 -14.33 -1.07
CA PRO A 122 7.28 -14.99 -1.04
C PRO A 122 6.23 -14.24 -0.21
N ARG A 123 6.64 -13.61 0.90
CA ARG A 123 5.77 -12.83 1.78
C ARG A 123 5.09 -11.66 1.08
N HIS A 124 5.73 -11.06 0.08
CA HIS A 124 5.15 -9.94 -0.66
C HIS A 124 3.86 -10.32 -1.40
N LEU A 125 3.59 -11.61 -1.65
CA LEU A 125 2.31 -12.03 -2.22
C LEU A 125 1.12 -11.78 -1.29
N ALA A 126 1.34 -11.60 0.02
CA ALA A 126 0.29 -11.13 0.93
C ALA A 126 -0.29 -9.77 0.51
N ILE A 127 0.52 -8.90 -0.12
CA ILE A 127 0.10 -7.59 -0.63
C ILE A 127 -1.00 -7.76 -1.69
N LEU A 128 -0.83 -8.71 -2.62
CA LEU A 128 -1.84 -9.00 -3.62
C LEU A 128 -3.13 -9.52 -2.99
N GLY A 129 -3.03 -10.35 -1.95
CA GLY A 129 -4.20 -10.86 -1.22
C GLY A 129 -4.99 -9.73 -0.55
N ILE A 130 -4.28 -8.81 0.13
CA ILE A 130 -4.86 -7.64 0.78
C ILE A 130 -5.60 -6.77 -0.26
N VAL A 131 -4.94 -6.43 -1.36
CA VAL A 131 -5.51 -5.61 -2.45
C VAL A 131 -6.70 -6.30 -3.09
N ARG A 132 -6.62 -7.61 -3.33
CA ARG A 132 -7.68 -8.40 -3.95
C ARG A 132 -8.94 -8.46 -3.10
N ALA A 133 -8.83 -8.40 -1.78
CA ALA A 133 -9.97 -8.48 -0.87
C ALA A 133 -10.56 -7.11 -0.50
N ALA A 134 -9.79 -6.03 -0.53
CA ALA A 134 -10.25 -4.70 -0.14
C ALA A 134 -11.54 -4.21 -0.87
N PRO A 135 -11.69 -4.36 -2.20
CA PRO A 135 -12.91 -3.92 -2.91
C PRO A 135 -14.17 -4.73 -2.58
N TYR A 136 -14.04 -5.98 -2.09
CA TYR A 136 -15.19 -6.85 -1.81
C TYR A 136 -15.93 -6.44 -0.54
N LEU A 137 -15.23 -5.78 0.40
CA LEU A 137 -15.80 -5.29 1.64
C LEU A 137 -16.58 -4.00 1.47
N LYS A 138 -16.32 -3.23 0.41
CA LYS A 138 -17.11 -2.05 0.05
C LYS A 138 -18.57 -2.37 -0.27
N LYS A 139 -18.88 -3.63 -0.62
CA LYS A 139 -20.18 -4.10 -1.10
C LYS A 139 -20.98 -4.89 -0.06
N MET A 140 -20.43 -5.11 1.14
CA MET A 140 -21.12 -5.72 2.28
C MET A 140 -21.62 -4.62 3.22
#